data_AF-A0A2G3AFC8-F1
#
_entry.id   AF-A0A2G3AFC8-F1
#
_cell.length_a   1.000
_cell.length_b   1.000
_cell.length_c   1.000
_cell.angle_alpha   90.00
_cell.angle_beta   90.00
_cell.angle_gamma   90.00
#
_symmetry.space_group_name_H-M   'P 1'
#
loop_
_entity.id
_entity.type
_entity.pdbx_description
1 polymer ?
#
loop_
_entity_poly.entity_id
_entity_poly.type
_entity_poly.pdbx_seq_one_letter_code
_entity_poly.pdbx_strand_id
1 'polypeptide(L)'
;MYTSAHLNNRKAPDPNDPSTLMKEDSISLCCEMWIDSFREPNKTVNNLTDYLRRFELWVLAYQKVSADDTGAYMPRSAITRSTLEDLLALRNAVLDSRFKWGARLEFFIKSLRDKMDYELLSKRMIKAILTTMQPSPFQNRIVQEVLFMILEPIYELGFWRSHLLLDLVGMVISALMRDVRDKKVVDLIKAALTTPVITTMPEDVEKKKTKRKYQKKRVLADDEPKPDPYWLESFFGFAPEEAEKVRSWGHCGILSPLLANVCLDELDRWMEGKIQEFYRPSKNDVIWNSPEGGIEQGNTSWPEFVPTSGPDKTRKIDYIRFGGHILIGVRRPRADAATLKKQLIEFCDQKYMLKLDNESLPIEHITKGIMFLDHVLCRRVVYPTLRYTATGGKIISEKGVGTLLSVTASLKQCIRQF
;
A
#
# COMPACT_ATOMS: atom_id res chain seq x y z
N MET A 1 23.12 71.33 -6.49
CA MET A 1 23.44 70.11 -5.71
C MET A 1 22.64 68.97 -6.31
N TYR A 2 23.33 68.01 -6.93
CA TYR A 2 22.73 66.85 -7.58
C TYR A 2 22.23 65.85 -6.55
N THR A 3 20.93 65.56 -6.53
CA THR A 3 20.37 64.41 -5.81
C THR A 3 20.42 63.19 -6.73
N SER A 4 21.33 62.27 -6.42
CA SER A 4 21.43 60.95 -7.06
C SER A 4 20.22 60.11 -6.66
N ALA A 5 19.37 59.79 -7.65
CA ALA A 5 18.33 58.78 -7.51
C ALA A 5 18.97 57.39 -7.65
N HIS A 6 19.17 56.71 -6.52
CA HIS A 6 19.45 55.27 -6.53
C HIS A 6 18.20 54.52 -6.98
N LEU A 7 18.10 54.25 -8.29
CA LEU A 7 17.20 53.25 -8.85
C LEU A 7 17.62 51.88 -8.31
N ASN A 8 16.95 51.44 -7.25
CA ASN A 8 16.96 50.05 -6.79
C ASN A 8 16.35 49.18 -7.90
N ASN A 9 17.22 48.69 -8.79
CA ASN A 9 16.88 47.70 -9.78
C ASN A 9 16.71 46.34 -9.07
N ARG A 10 15.58 46.16 -8.38
CA ARG A 10 15.16 44.83 -7.90
C ARG A 10 14.89 43.99 -9.15
N LYS A 11 15.88 43.18 -9.55
CA LYS A 11 15.66 42.11 -10.54
C LYS A 11 14.41 41.35 -10.11
N ALA A 12 13.47 41.17 -11.06
CA ALA A 12 12.33 40.30 -10.83
C ALA A 12 12.84 38.94 -10.32
N PRO A 13 12.22 38.35 -9.28
CA PRO A 13 12.61 37.03 -8.81
C PRO A 13 12.61 36.07 -9.99
N ASP A 14 13.68 35.30 -10.17
CA ASP A 14 13.75 34.30 -11.23
C ASP A 14 12.60 33.29 -10.99
N PRO A 15 11.67 33.12 -11.94
CA PRO A 15 10.56 32.17 -11.79
C PRO A 15 11.04 30.71 -11.66
N ASN A 16 12.31 30.43 -11.94
CA ASN A 16 12.95 29.14 -11.75
C ASN A 16 13.86 29.05 -10.50
N ASP A 17 13.86 30.05 -9.60
CA ASP A 17 14.61 29.93 -8.36
C ASP A 17 13.89 28.96 -7.39
N PRO A 18 14.55 27.85 -6.97
CA PRO A 18 13.96 26.88 -6.04
C PRO A 18 13.41 27.51 -4.76
N SER A 19 14.03 28.57 -4.26
CA SER A 19 13.60 29.28 -3.04
C SER A 19 12.28 30.02 -3.20
N THR A 20 11.92 30.42 -4.42
CA THR A 20 10.64 31.12 -4.70
C THR A 20 9.47 30.16 -4.91
N LEU A 21 9.76 28.88 -5.11
CA LEU A 21 8.80 27.80 -5.36
C LEU A 21 8.41 27.04 -4.09
N MET A 22 9.10 27.27 -2.98
CA MET A 22 8.81 26.65 -1.68
C MET A 22 7.97 27.57 -0.80
N LYS A 23 6.68 27.71 -1.14
CA LYS A 23 5.78 28.66 -0.45
C LYS A 23 4.99 28.03 0.69
N GLU A 24 4.66 26.76 0.55
CA GLU A 24 3.81 26.02 1.50
C GLU A 24 4.55 24.82 2.08
N ASP A 25 4.07 24.31 3.21
CA ASP A 25 4.62 23.09 3.78
C ASP A 25 4.14 21.86 2.98
N SER A 26 5.08 21.00 2.57
CA SER A 26 4.76 19.84 1.74
C SER A 26 3.84 18.84 2.43
N ILE A 27 3.90 18.72 3.77
CA ILE A 27 3.04 17.81 4.53
C ILE A 27 1.62 18.37 4.58
N SER A 28 1.46 19.67 4.81
CA SER A 28 0.16 20.34 4.74
C SER A 28 -0.51 20.14 3.37
N LEU A 29 0.26 20.29 2.28
CA LEU A 29 -0.25 20.04 0.93
C LEU A 29 -0.73 18.60 0.75
N CYS A 30 0.04 17.61 1.22
CA CYS A 30 -0.42 16.22 1.21
C CYS A 30 -1.72 16.06 2.01
N CYS A 31 -1.79 16.60 3.23
CA CYS A 31 -2.99 16.52 4.06
C CYS A 31 -4.23 17.14 3.38
N GLU A 32 -4.08 18.28 2.69
CA GLU A 32 -5.17 18.89 1.93
C GLU A 32 -5.66 17.97 0.81
N MET A 33 -4.74 17.38 0.04
CA MET A 33 -5.08 16.40 -1.00
C MET A 33 -5.87 15.20 -0.44
N TRP A 34 -5.48 14.72 0.75
CA TRP A 34 -6.18 13.66 1.46
C TRP A 34 -7.58 14.08 1.90
N ILE A 35 -7.74 15.27 2.47
CA ILE A 35 -9.04 15.79 2.90
C ILE A 35 -9.98 15.96 1.69
N ASP A 36 -9.48 16.52 0.60
CA ASP A 36 -10.28 16.75 -0.61
C ASP A 36 -10.73 15.44 -1.23
N SER A 37 -9.82 14.47 -1.33
CA SER A 37 -10.15 13.12 -1.82
C SER A 37 -11.18 12.45 -0.89
N PHE A 38 -11.01 12.56 0.43
CA PHE A 38 -11.93 11.98 1.42
C PHE A 38 -13.35 12.55 1.30
N ARG A 39 -13.48 13.84 1.03
CA ARG A 39 -14.79 14.50 0.88
C ARG A 39 -15.52 14.06 -0.37
N GLU A 40 -14.80 13.75 -1.45
CA GLU A 40 -15.38 13.44 -2.76
C GLU A 40 -14.80 12.13 -3.35
N PRO A 41 -15.04 10.97 -2.71
CA PRO A 41 -14.37 9.71 -3.06
C PRO A 41 -14.71 9.17 -4.46
N ASN A 42 -15.84 9.60 -5.05
CA ASN A 42 -16.27 9.18 -6.39
C ASN A 42 -15.89 10.17 -7.49
N LYS A 43 -15.12 11.22 -7.17
CA LYS A 43 -14.75 12.24 -8.14
C LYS A 43 -13.62 11.78 -9.02
N THR A 44 -13.82 11.88 -10.33
CA THR A 44 -12.74 11.67 -11.30
C THR A 44 -11.73 12.81 -11.20
N VAL A 45 -10.45 12.48 -11.05
CA VAL A 45 -9.37 13.45 -10.89
C VAL A 45 -8.71 13.72 -12.23
N ASN A 46 -8.62 15.00 -12.60
CA ASN A 46 -8.13 15.47 -13.89
C ASN A 46 -6.96 16.48 -13.79
N ASN A 47 -6.65 16.97 -12.60
CA ASN A 47 -5.69 18.03 -12.33
C ASN A 47 -4.42 17.53 -11.59
N LEU A 48 -4.08 16.25 -11.70
CA LEU A 48 -2.90 15.69 -11.04
C LEU A 48 -1.59 16.33 -11.52
N THR A 49 -1.54 16.81 -12.77
CA THR A 49 -0.42 17.56 -13.31
C THR A 49 -0.15 18.84 -12.53
N ASP A 50 -1.16 19.47 -11.93
CA ASP A 50 -0.97 20.67 -11.13
C ASP A 50 -0.21 20.35 -9.83
N TYR A 51 -0.50 19.21 -9.21
CA TYR A 51 0.29 18.70 -8.09
C TYR A 51 1.72 18.33 -8.52
N LEU A 52 1.92 17.75 -9.71
CA LEU A 52 3.27 17.51 -10.25
C LEU A 52 4.09 18.81 -10.43
N ARG A 53 3.44 19.98 -10.60
CA ARG A 53 4.14 21.27 -10.70
C ARG A 53 4.63 21.80 -9.36
N ARG A 54 4.00 21.38 -8.25
CA ARG A 54 4.34 21.81 -6.88
C ARG A 54 5.72 21.29 -6.50
N PHE A 55 6.73 22.18 -6.46
CA PHE A 55 8.12 21.81 -6.19
C PHE A 55 8.29 21.20 -4.79
N GLU A 56 7.43 21.59 -3.87
CA GLU A 56 7.43 21.15 -2.48
C GLU A 56 7.28 19.61 -2.37
N LEU A 57 6.46 19.00 -3.24
CA LEU A 57 6.32 17.54 -3.31
C LEU A 57 7.58 16.85 -3.82
N TRP A 58 8.31 17.47 -4.75
CA TRP A 58 9.57 16.92 -5.25
C TRP A 58 10.65 16.93 -4.19
N VAL A 59 10.72 18.00 -3.39
CA VAL A 59 11.65 18.09 -2.25
C VAL A 59 11.32 17.02 -1.22
N LEU A 60 10.04 16.85 -0.88
CA LEU A 60 9.61 15.81 0.06
C LEU A 60 9.95 14.39 -0.44
N ALA A 61 9.69 14.10 -1.72
CA ALA A 61 10.06 12.84 -2.35
C ALA A 61 11.57 12.60 -2.30
N TYR A 62 12.38 13.64 -2.59
CA TYR A 62 13.84 13.55 -2.48
C TYR A 62 14.28 13.24 -1.05
N GLN A 63 13.70 13.90 -0.03
CA GLN A 63 14.03 13.64 1.37
C GLN A 63 13.70 12.19 1.76
N LYS A 64 12.55 11.67 1.35
CA LYS A 64 12.12 10.30 1.64
C LYS A 64 13.03 9.26 0.99
N VAL A 65 13.28 9.39 -0.31
CA VAL A 65 14.18 8.47 -1.04
C VAL A 65 15.62 8.57 -0.53
N SER A 66 16.07 9.76 -0.12
CA SER A 66 17.39 9.94 0.49
C SER A 66 17.48 9.29 1.87
N ALA A 67 16.40 9.32 2.67
CA ALA A 67 16.34 8.62 3.94
C ALA A 67 16.39 7.11 3.75
N ASP A 68 15.65 6.57 2.77
CA ASP A 68 15.70 5.14 2.43
C ASP A 68 17.10 4.72 1.95
N ASP A 69 17.77 5.56 1.16
CA ASP A 69 19.12 5.29 0.67
C ASP A 69 20.14 5.39 1.80
N THR A 70 20.11 6.42 2.63
CA THR A 70 21.18 6.72 3.61
C THR A 70 20.96 6.07 4.97
N GLY A 71 19.71 5.73 5.31
CA GLY A 71 19.28 5.28 6.64
C GLY A 71 19.02 6.43 7.62
N ALA A 72 19.08 7.70 7.19
CA ALA A 72 18.88 8.85 8.07
C ALA A 72 18.06 9.95 7.38
N TYR A 73 17.14 10.56 8.12
CA TYR A 73 16.32 11.64 7.59
C TYR A 73 17.16 12.92 7.39
N MET A 74 17.13 13.45 6.17
CA MET A 74 17.81 14.70 5.84
C MET A 74 16.85 15.90 5.99
N PRO A 75 17.14 16.88 6.86
CA PRO A 75 16.31 18.07 6.98
C PRO A 75 16.45 18.95 5.73
N ARG A 76 15.40 19.73 5.42
CA ARG A 76 15.38 20.59 4.21
C ARG A 76 16.55 21.57 4.15
N SER A 77 17.00 22.08 5.29
CA SER A 77 18.15 23.01 5.39
C SER A 77 19.49 22.38 5.01
N ALA A 78 19.61 21.05 5.04
CA ALA A 78 20.81 20.34 4.67
C ALA A 78 20.92 20.07 3.16
N ILE A 79 19.86 20.34 2.39
CA ILE A 79 19.87 20.16 0.94
C ILE A 79 20.59 21.35 0.30
N THR A 80 21.64 21.07 -0.48
CA THR A 80 22.41 22.12 -1.16
C THR A 80 21.62 22.76 -2.29
N ARG A 81 21.93 24.03 -2.60
CA ARG A 81 21.28 24.77 -3.70
C ARG A 81 21.43 24.05 -5.05
N SER A 82 22.61 23.50 -5.33
CA SER A 82 22.86 22.75 -6.57
C SER A 82 21.94 21.53 -6.69
N THR A 83 21.71 20.80 -5.59
CA THR A 83 20.80 19.65 -5.59
C THR A 83 19.34 20.06 -5.78
N LEU A 84 18.93 21.23 -5.28
CA LEU A 84 17.59 21.78 -5.56
C LEU A 84 17.43 22.18 -7.03
N GLU A 85 18.45 22.75 -7.65
CA GLU A 85 18.47 23.08 -9.08
C GLU A 85 18.42 21.81 -9.96
N ASP A 86 19.17 20.77 -9.61
CA ASP A 86 19.15 19.45 -10.24
C ASP A 86 17.76 18.77 -10.12
N LEU A 87 17.14 18.86 -8.94
CA LEU A 87 15.80 18.33 -8.68
C LEU A 87 14.73 19.10 -9.48
N LEU A 88 14.90 20.41 -9.62
CA LEU A 88 14.02 21.25 -10.44
C LEU A 88 14.17 20.89 -11.93
N ALA A 89 15.39 20.59 -12.38
CA ALA A 89 15.64 20.09 -13.73
C ALA A 89 14.96 18.72 -13.97
N LEU A 90 15.01 17.80 -12.99
CA LEU A 90 14.29 16.53 -13.06
C LEU A 90 12.78 16.74 -13.17
N ARG A 91 12.19 17.58 -12.29
CA ARG A 91 10.77 17.93 -12.36
C ARG A 91 10.39 18.46 -13.73
N ASN A 92 11.14 19.45 -14.23
CA ASN A 92 10.86 20.07 -15.52
C ASN A 92 10.99 19.05 -16.65
N ALA A 93 11.98 18.15 -16.61
CA ALA A 93 12.10 17.07 -17.60
C ALA A 93 10.88 16.12 -17.59
N VAL A 94 10.29 15.84 -16.42
CA VAL A 94 9.04 15.06 -16.31
C VAL A 94 7.85 15.87 -16.83
N LEU A 95 7.77 17.16 -16.49
CA LEU A 95 6.73 18.07 -16.96
C LEU A 95 6.82 18.35 -18.48
N ASP A 96 7.98 18.22 -19.09
CA ASP A 96 8.19 18.40 -20.52
C ASP A 96 8.11 17.06 -21.30
N SER A 97 7.81 15.95 -20.62
CA SER A 97 7.84 14.61 -21.20
C SER A 97 9.19 14.20 -21.81
N ARG A 98 10.29 14.76 -21.30
CA ARG A 98 11.68 14.45 -21.70
C ARG A 98 12.33 13.38 -20.82
N PHE A 99 11.77 13.12 -19.64
CA PHE A 99 12.24 12.10 -18.72
C PHE A 99 12.08 10.69 -19.29
N LYS A 100 13.10 9.85 -19.12
CA LYS A 100 13.09 8.44 -19.56
C LYS A 100 13.33 7.52 -18.38
N TRP A 101 12.39 6.60 -18.17
CA TRP A 101 12.54 5.56 -17.15
C TRP A 101 13.76 4.70 -17.42
N GLY A 102 14.57 4.50 -16.38
CA GLY A 102 15.70 3.57 -16.46
C GLY A 102 16.92 4.16 -17.14
N ALA A 103 16.96 5.47 -17.38
CA ALA A 103 18.17 6.15 -17.81
C ALA A 103 19.30 5.94 -16.79
N ARG A 104 20.38 5.30 -17.24
CA ARG A 104 21.57 4.95 -16.42
C ARG A 104 22.82 5.75 -16.76
N LEU A 105 22.73 6.65 -17.74
CA LEU A 105 23.83 7.50 -18.20
C LEU A 105 23.41 8.98 -18.24
N GLU A 106 22.12 9.24 -18.42
CA GLU A 106 21.52 10.58 -18.33
C GLU A 106 20.91 10.74 -16.93
N PHE A 107 21.61 11.45 -16.05
CA PHE A 107 21.12 11.74 -14.70
C PHE A 107 20.86 13.23 -14.55
N PHE A 108 19.65 13.57 -14.09
CA PHE A 108 19.35 14.91 -13.59
C PHE A 108 19.78 15.05 -12.13
N ILE A 109 19.64 13.98 -11.35
CA ILE A 109 20.00 13.95 -9.93
C ILE A 109 20.61 12.59 -9.56
N LYS A 110 21.67 12.63 -8.75
CA LYS A 110 22.41 11.44 -8.29
C LYS A 110 22.09 11.13 -6.83
N SER A 111 22.28 9.87 -6.43
CA SER A 111 22.20 9.48 -5.02
C SER A 111 23.35 10.13 -4.25
N LEU A 112 23.13 10.46 -2.98
CA LEU A 112 24.17 10.96 -2.07
C LEU A 112 25.33 9.97 -1.89
N ARG A 113 25.10 8.68 -2.16
CA ARG A 113 26.12 7.62 -2.13
C ARG A 113 26.91 7.51 -3.43
N ASP A 114 26.41 8.10 -4.51
CA ASP A 114 27.01 7.97 -5.83
C ASP A 114 28.13 8.99 -6.02
N LYS A 115 29.37 8.51 -5.94
CA LYS A 115 30.59 9.30 -6.19
C LYS A 115 31.11 9.13 -7.62
N MET A 116 30.36 8.44 -8.49
CA MET A 116 30.82 8.14 -9.84
C MET A 116 30.72 9.35 -10.76
N ASP A 117 31.83 9.60 -11.45
CA ASP A 117 31.87 10.53 -12.57
C ASP A 117 31.61 9.76 -13.87
N TYR A 118 30.44 10.02 -14.46
CA TYR A 118 29.95 9.29 -15.62
C TYR A 118 30.59 9.76 -16.92
N GLU A 119 31.12 10.99 -16.95
CA GLU A 119 31.78 11.57 -18.13
C GLU A 119 33.15 10.93 -18.39
N LEU A 120 33.77 10.39 -17.34
CA LEU A 120 35.09 9.76 -17.38
C LEU A 120 35.02 8.23 -17.50
N LEU A 121 33.83 7.65 -17.73
CA LEU A 121 33.67 6.20 -17.79
C LEU A 121 34.28 5.59 -19.06
N SER A 122 35.04 4.51 -18.88
CA SER A 122 35.54 3.72 -20.01
C SER A 122 34.40 3.01 -20.77
N LYS A 123 34.58 2.77 -22.07
CA LYS A 123 33.61 2.02 -22.91
C LYS A 123 33.22 0.65 -22.31
N ARG A 124 34.15 -0.01 -21.60
CA ARG A 124 33.89 -1.29 -20.92
C ARG A 124 32.96 -1.12 -19.71
N MET A 125 33.15 -0.07 -18.91
CA MET A 125 32.28 0.23 -17.77
C MET A 125 30.89 0.67 -18.21
N ILE A 126 30.79 1.48 -19.28
CA ILE A 126 29.50 1.85 -19.88
C ILE A 126 28.74 0.59 -20.30
N LYS A 127 29.41 -0.33 -21.02
CA LYS A 127 28.80 -1.60 -21.41
C LYS A 127 28.35 -2.40 -20.18
N ALA A 128 29.16 -2.49 -19.12
CA ALA A 128 28.81 -3.20 -17.90
C ALA A 128 27.57 -2.61 -17.20
N ILE A 129 27.46 -1.27 -17.08
CA ILE A 129 26.31 -0.59 -16.48
C ILE A 129 25.03 -0.83 -17.29
N LEU A 130 25.15 -0.89 -18.62
CA LEU A 130 24.03 -1.12 -19.52
C LEU A 130 23.62 -2.59 -19.65
N THR A 131 24.49 -3.55 -19.35
CA THR A 131 24.18 -4.98 -19.52
C THR A 131 23.95 -5.72 -18.21
N THR A 132 24.34 -5.15 -17.07
CA THR A 132 24.22 -5.81 -15.76
C THR A 132 22.94 -5.40 -15.04
N MET A 133 22.31 -6.31 -14.29
CA MET A 133 21.20 -5.96 -13.40
C MET A 133 21.65 -4.96 -12.33
N GLN A 134 20.88 -3.89 -12.17
CA GLN A 134 21.15 -2.82 -11.20
C GLN A 134 19.81 -2.39 -10.58
N PRO A 135 19.82 -1.89 -9.33
CA PRO A 135 18.63 -1.33 -8.70
C PRO A 135 18.07 -0.16 -9.53
N SER A 136 16.80 0.17 -9.30
CA SER A 136 16.17 1.31 -9.98
C SER A 136 16.97 2.60 -9.74
N PRO A 137 17.27 3.39 -10.80
CA PRO A 137 17.99 4.66 -10.66
C PRO A 137 17.39 5.55 -9.58
N PHE A 138 18.22 6.31 -8.86
CA PHE A 138 17.77 7.18 -7.78
C PHE A 138 16.70 8.18 -8.23
N GLN A 139 16.88 8.82 -9.40
CA GLN A 139 15.89 9.71 -10.01
C GLN A 139 14.55 9.01 -10.30
N ASN A 140 14.54 7.74 -10.72
CA ASN A 140 13.30 6.99 -10.93
C ASN A 140 12.55 6.79 -9.61
N ARG A 141 13.27 6.58 -8.49
CA ARG A 141 12.64 6.41 -7.18
C ARG A 141 11.99 7.70 -6.71
N ILE A 142 12.62 8.85 -6.96
CA ILE A 142 12.01 10.17 -6.68
C ILE A 142 10.71 10.35 -7.48
N VAL A 143 10.74 10.11 -8.80
CA VAL A 143 9.54 10.27 -9.64
C VAL A 143 8.42 9.32 -9.18
N GLN A 144 8.74 8.08 -8.84
CA GLN A 144 7.76 7.14 -8.29
C GLN A 144 7.19 7.62 -6.95
N GLU A 145 8.01 8.21 -6.08
CA GLU A 145 7.55 8.69 -4.78
C GLU A 145 6.63 9.91 -4.91
N VAL A 146 6.93 10.82 -5.85
CA VAL A 146 6.00 11.92 -6.19
C VAL A 146 4.69 11.36 -6.71
N LEU A 147 4.73 10.40 -7.64
CA LEU A 147 3.55 9.73 -8.16
C LEU A 147 2.77 9.00 -7.06
N PHE A 148 3.47 8.41 -6.09
CA PHE A 148 2.85 7.72 -4.97
C PHE A 148 2.08 8.72 -4.12
N MET A 149 2.69 9.82 -3.69
CA MET A 149 2.04 10.84 -2.85
C MET A 149 0.81 11.48 -3.50
N ILE A 150 0.77 11.60 -4.84
CA ILE A 150 -0.40 12.19 -5.53
C ILE A 150 -1.52 11.20 -5.81
N LEU A 151 -1.20 9.90 -5.96
CA LEU A 151 -2.18 8.85 -6.24
C LEU A 151 -2.71 8.22 -4.96
N GLU A 152 -1.90 8.15 -3.92
CA GLU A 152 -2.24 7.55 -2.63
C GLU A 152 -3.55 8.13 -2.06
N PRO A 153 -3.77 9.46 -1.98
CA PRO A 153 -5.04 10.04 -1.50
C PRO A 153 -6.30 9.56 -2.25
N ILE A 154 -6.17 9.25 -3.54
CA ILE A 154 -7.28 8.82 -4.39
C ILE A 154 -7.69 7.38 -4.06
N TYR A 155 -6.72 6.55 -3.70
CA TYR A 155 -6.91 5.10 -3.59
C TYR A 155 -6.84 4.55 -2.16
N GLU A 156 -6.31 5.31 -1.18
CA GLU A 156 -6.25 4.91 0.23
C GLU A 156 -7.57 5.09 0.99
N LEU A 157 -8.58 5.74 0.41
CA LEU A 157 -9.91 5.86 1.04
C LEU A 157 -10.67 4.52 1.15
N GLY A 158 -10.04 3.42 0.77
CA GLY A 158 -10.60 2.09 0.91
C GLY A 158 -9.67 0.99 1.43
N PHE A 159 -8.34 1.00 1.23
CA PHE A 159 -7.61 -0.28 1.30
C PHE A 159 -6.12 -0.28 1.66
N TRP A 160 -5.74 -1.42 2.25
CA TRP A 160 -4.43 -1.86 2.76
C TRP A 160 -3.50 -2.41 1.65
N ARG A 161 -2.18 -2.35 1.87
CA ARG A 161 -1.08 -2.68 0.93
C ARG A 161 -1.18 -4.07 0.27
N SER A 162 -0.82 -4.18 -1.02
CA SER A 162 -0.95 -5.43 -1.80
C SER A 162 0.25 -5.90 -2.62
N HIS A 163 0.26 -7.21 -2.89
CA HIS A 163 1.14 -7.92 -3.82
C HIS A 163 0.31 -8.91 -4.64
N LEU A 164 0.33 -8.77 -5.95
CA LEU A 164 -0.23 -9.77 -6.86
C LEU A 164 0.50 -9.78 -8.20
N LEU A 165 0.35 -10.92 -8.85
CA LEU A 165 1.08 -11.40 -10.00
C LEU A 165 0.12 -11.43 -11.17
N LEU A 166 0.23 -10.44 -12.03
CA LEU A 166 -0.66 -10.30 -13.16
C LEU A 166 0.15 -9.66 -14.29
N ASP A 167 0.16 -10.30 -15.47
CA ASP A 167 0.67 -9.72 -16.72
C ASP A 167 -0.37 -8.72 -17.20
N LEU A 168 -0.19 -7.45 -16.82
CA LEU A 168 -1.36 -6.59 -16.60
C LEU A 168 -1.22 -5.12 -16.97
N VAL A 169 -0.29 -4.73 -17.83
CA VAL A 169 -0.16 -3.30 -18.20
C VAL A 169 -1.50 -2.75 -18.73
N GLY A 170 -2.21 -3.53 -19.55
CA GLY A 170 -3.53 -3.15 -20.07
C GLY A 170 -4.59 -2.92 -18.99
N MET A 171 -4.69 -3.82 -18.00
CA MET A 171 -5.73 -3.68 -16.97
C MET A 171 -5.33 -2.69 -15.87
N VAL A 172 -4.05 -2.59 -15.50
CA VAL A 172 -3.57 -1.53 -14.59
C VAL A 172 -3.91 -0.16 -15.15
N ILE A 173 -3.63 0.05 -16.44
CA ILE A 173 -3.96 1.32 -17.10
C ILE A 173 -5.48 1.50 -17.21
N SER A 174 -6.25 0.46 -17.51
CA SER A 174 -7.71 0.56 -17.59
C SER A 174 -8.35 0.90 -16.23
N ALA A 175 -7.89 0.26 -15.16
CA ALA A 175 -8.33 0.53 -13.79
C ALA A 175 -7.93 1.95 -13.34
N LEU A 176 -6.69 2.36 -13.60
CA LEU A 176 -6.22 3.73 -13.33
C LEU A 176 -7.06 4.77 -14.09
N MET A 177 -7.33 4.54 -15.38
CA MET A 177 -8.09 5.46 -16.22
C MET A 177 -9.55 5.65 -15.77
N ARG A 178 -10.09 4.75 -14.95
CA ARG A 178 -11.44 4.87 -14.38
C ARG A 178 -11.55 6.11 -13.50
N ASP A 179 -10.60 6.30 -12.60
CA ASP A 179 -10.63 7.35 -11.57
C ASP A 179 -9.70 8.53 -11.90
N VAL A 180 -8.64 8.29 -12.69
CA VAL A 180 -7.67 9.32 -13.12
C VAL A 180 -7.79 9.58 -14.62
N ARG A 181 -8.18 10.81 -14.98
CA ARG A 181 -8.30 11.28 -16.37
C ARG A 181 -7.13 12.16 -16.81
N ASP A 182 -6.19 12.44 -15.92
CA ASP A 182 -4.98 13.20 -16.25
C ASP A 182 -4.08 12.37 -17.19
N LYS A 183 -4.07 12.75 -18.47
CA LYS A 183 -3.32 12.07 -19.51
C LYS A 183 -1.83 11.97 -19.20
N LYS A 184 -1.24 13.00 -18.58
CA LYS A 184 0.20 13.03 -18.35
C LYS A 184 0.62 12.00 -17.32
N VAL A 185 -0.13 11.91 -16.22
CA VAL A 185 0.12 10.91 -15.16
C VAL A 185 -0.08 9.50 -15.69
N VAL A 186 -1.17 9.28 -16.45
CA VAL A 186 -1.45 7.97 -17.07
C VAL A 186 -0.35 7.57 -18.05
N ASP A 187 0.08 8.48 -18.94
CA ASP A 187 1.15 8.20 -19.90
C ASP A 187 2.50 7.94 -19.21
N LEU A 188 2.79 8.64 -18.10
CA LEU A 188 4.01 8.46 -17.32
C LEU A 188 4.09 7.08 -16.65
N ILE A 189 2.97 6.61 -16.07
CA ILE A 189 2.86 5.28 -15.46
C ILE A 189 2.88 4.19 -16.53
N LYS A 190 2.17 4.41 -17.65
CA LYS A 190 2.21 3.50 -18.79
C LYS A 190 3.63 3.32 -19.31
N ALA A 191 4.38 4.41 -19.47
CA ALA A 191 5.79 4.35 -19.88
C ALA A 191 6.65 3.58 -18.86
N ALA A 192 6.42 3.75 -17.56
CA ALA A 192 7.15 3.03 -16.52
C ALA A 192 6.92 1.50 -16.55
N LEU A 193 5.69 1.10 -16.90
CA LEU A 193 5.28 -0.31 -16.99
C LEU A 193 5.74 -0.99 -18.29
N THR A 194 5.81 -0.26 -19.41
CA THR A 194 6.20 -0.83 -20.71
C THR A 194 7.69 -0.75 -20.99
N THR A 195 8.43 0.12 -20.30
CA THR A 195 9.87 0.26 -20.53
C THR A 195 10.59 -1.02 -20.08
N PRO A 196 11.39 -1.65 -20.96
CA PRO A 196 12.02 -2.93 -20.66
C PRO A 196 13.04 -2.78 -19.53
N VAL A 197 12.88 -3.60 -18.49
CA VAL A 197 13.87 -3.75 -17.44
C VAL A 197 14.82 -4.87 -17.84
N ILE A 198 16.12 -4.69 -17.63
CA ILE A 198 17.10 -5.77 -17.82
C ILE A 198 16.84 -6.81 -16.74
N THR A 199 16.05 -7.83 -17.08
CA THR A 199 15.75 -8.99 -16.26
C THR A 199 16.51 -10.17 -16.84
N THR A 200 17.78 -10.33 -16.49
CA THR A 200 18.30 -11.70 -16.46
C THR A 200 17.58 -12.35 -15.29
N MET A 201 16.63 -13.24 -15.58
CA MET A 201 16.13 -14.14 -14.54
C MET A 201 17.38 -14.74 -13.90
N PRO A 202 17.56 -14.66 -12.57
CA PRO A 202 18.43 -15.64 -11.97
C PRO A 202 17.79 -16.97 -12.38
N GLU A 203 18.48 -17.74 -13.23
CA GLU A 203 18.38 -19.19 -13.11
C GLU A 203 18.44 -19.52 -11.63
N ASP A 204 17.83 -20.64 -11.21
CA ASP A 204 17.94 -21.21 -9.87
C ASP A 204 19.40 -21.57 -9.51
N VAL A 205 20.32 -20.63 -9.61
CA VAL A 205 21.35 -20.41 -8.62
C VAL A 205 20.58 -20.17 -7.34
N GLU A 206 20.30 -21.29 -6.65
CA GLU A 206 20.25 -21.33 -5.20
C GLU A 206 21.11 -20.17 -4.73
N LYS A 207 20.49 -19.12 -4.20
CA LYS A 207 21.24 -18.09 -3.51
C LYS A 207 21.99 -18.90 -2.47
N LYS A 208 23.26 -19.21 -2.74
CA LYS A 208 24.20 -19.67 -1.74
C LYS A 208 23.99 -18.64 -0.68
N LYS A 209 23.32 -19.03 0.41
CA LYS A 209 23.21 -18.24 1.61
C LYS A 209 24.67 -18.00 1.93
N THR A 210 25.23 -16.87 1.47
CA THR A 210 26.39 -16.28 2.11
C THR A 210 25.87 -16.14 3.50
N LYS A 211 26.25 -17.09 4.36
CA LYS A 211 26.13 -16.97 5.79
C LYS A 211 26.70 -15.59 6.02
N ARG A 212 25.83 -14.58 6.21
CA ARG A 212 26.23 -13.32 6.79
C ARG A 212 26.91 -13.81 8.06
N LYS A 213 28.24 -13.77 8.10
CA LYS A 213 28.98 -14.03 9.32
C LYS A 213 28.25 -13.17 10.32
N TYR A 214 27.60 -13.81 11.29
CA TYR A 214 26.90 -13.14 12.36
C TYR A 214 27.95 -12.20 12.94
N GLN A 215 27.93 -10.92 12.53
CA GLN A 215 28.81 -9.94 13.13
C GLN A 215 28.34 -9.95 14.58
N LYS A 216 29.23 -10.39 15.48
CA LYS A 216 28.93 -10.47 16.91
C LYS A 216 28.20 -9.18 17.27
N LYS A 217 26.94 -9.33 17.71
CA LYS A 217 26.11 -8.23 18.20
C LYS A 217 26.99 -7.38 19.11
N ARG A 218 27.28 -6.15 18.69
CA ARG A 218 28.00 -5.20 19.53
C ARG A 218 27.03 -4.88 20.66
N VAL A 219 27.32 -5.36 21.86
CA VAL A 219 26.62 -4.91 23.06
C VAL A 219 27.00 -3.43 23.20
N LEU A 220 26.04 -2.53 22.96
CA LEU A 220 26.22 -1.11 23.21
C LEU A 220 26.52 -0.92 24.71
N ALA A 221 27.45 -0.03 25.03
CA ALA A 221 27.65 0.41 26.41
C ALA A 221 26.42 1.20 26.88
N ASP A 222 26.18 1.21 28.20
CA ASP A 222 24.97 1.81 28.80
C ASP A 222 24.78 3.31 28.46
N ASP A 223 25.86 3.98 28.03
CA ASP A 223 25.92 5.43 27.85
C ASP A 223 25.85 5.89 26.37
N GLU A 224 25.74 4.96 25.40
CA GLU A 224 25.66 5.32 23.97
C GLU A 224 24.19 5.50 23.51
N PRO A 225 23.81 6.66 22.95
CA PRO A 225 22.48 6.84 22.37
C PRO A 225 22.32 5.91 21.16
N LYS A 226 21.30 5.05 21.21
CA LYS A 226 21.09 3.96 20.25
C LYS A 226 20.69 4.50 18.87
N PRO A 227 21.39 4.12 17.79
CA PRO A 227 20.95 4.39 16.43
C PRO A 227 19.79 3.44 16.10
N ASP A 228 18.60 4.02 15.99
CA ASP A 228 17.30 3.40 15.74
C ASP A 228 16.84 2.29 16.71
N PRO A 229 15.53 2.15 16.94
CA PRO A 229 15.04 1.18 17.90
C PRO A 229 15.22 -0.24 17.34
N TYR A 230 16.10 -1.03 17.95
CA TYR A 230 16.39 -2.43 17.62
C TYR A 230 15.14 -3.35 17.53
N TRP A 231 14.04 -2.95 18.16
CA TRP A 231 12.75 -3.64 18.08
C TRP A 231 12.04 -3.44 16.75
N LEU A 232 12.27 -2.33 16.04
CA LEU A 232 11.65 -2.02 14.76
C LEU A 232 12.16 -2.96 13.66
N GLU A 233 13.47 -3.21 13.62
CA GLU A 233 14.10 -4.16 12.69
C GLU A 233 13.65 -5.60 12.97
N SER A 234 13.46 -5.95 14.26
CA SER A 234 12.86 -7.23 14.67
C SER A 234 11.39 -7.33 14.23
N PHE A 235 10.62 -6.24 14.31
CA PHE A 235 9.21 -6.19 13.92
C PHE A 235 9.01 -6.32 12.40
N PHE A 236 9.85 -5.67 11.60
CA PHE A 236 9.83 -5.84 10.14
C PHE A 236 10.32 -7.22 9.70
N GLY A 237 11.12 -7.91 10.51
CA GLY A 237 11.50 -9.31 10.29
C GLY A 237 10.38 -10.33 10.54
N PHE A 238 9.25 -9.92 11.13
CA PHE A 238 8.03 -10.74 11.28
C PHE A 238 7.05 -10.58 10.10
N ALA A 239 7.45 -9.90 9.01
CA ALA A 239 6.60 -9.85 7.84
C ALA A 239 6.29 -11.28 7.36
N PRO A 240 5.02 -11.61 7.04
CA PRO A 240 4.67 -12.92 6.49
C PRO A 240 5.56 -13.25 5.30
N GLU A 241 5.93 -14.52 5.10
CA GLU A 241 6.74 -14.94 3.93
C GLU A 241 6.09 -14.52 2.60
N GLU A 242 4.76 -14.38 2.60
CA GLU A 242 3.95 -13.88 1.51
C GLU A 242 4.17 -12.39 1.22
N ALA A 243 4.47 -11.57 2.23
CA ALA A 243 4.74 -10.13 2.09
C ALA A 243 6.16 -9.85 1.55
N GLU A 244 7.11 -10.77 1.70
CA GLU A 244 8.47 -10.62 1.13
C GLU A 244 8.52 -10.83 -0.39
N LYS A 245 7.50 -11.46 -0.98
CA LYS A 245 7.45 -11.82 -2.42
C LYS A 245 7.02 -10.66 -3.33
N VAL A 246 7.42 -9.43 -2.98
CA VAL A 246 7.08 -8.22 -3.75
C VAL A 246 7.73 -8.28 -5.13
N ARG A 247 6.96 -8.60 -6.18
CA ARG A 247 7.43 -8.42 -7.56
C ARG A 247 7.32 -6.94 -7.95
N SER A 248 8.39 -6.40 -8.51
CA SER A 248 8.41 -5.05 -9.09
C SER A 248 7.86 -5.07 -10.52
N TRP A 249 6.85 -4.26 -10.82
CA TRP A 249 6.34 -4.09 -12.19
C TRP A 249 7.16 -3.07 -12.97
N GLY A 250 8.02 -3.53 -13.86
CA GLY A 250 8.86 -2.64 -14.67
C GLY A 250 9.67 -1.68 -13.79
N HIS A 251 9.58 -0.39 -14.09
CA HIS A 251 10.21 0.66 -13.27
C HIS A 251 9.33 1.18 -12.12
N CYS A 252 8.15 0.60 -11.88
CA CYS A 252 7.19 0.98 -10.85
C CYS A 252 7.41 0.28 -9.51
N GLY A 253 8.64 -0.05 -9.08
CA GLY A 253 8.89 -0.79 -7.84
C GLY A 253 8.14 -0.26 -6.60
N ILE A 254 8.17 1.05 -6.35
CA ILE A 254 7.48 1.72 -5.22
C ILE A 254 5.97 1.80 -5.47
N LEU A 255 5.56 2.02 -6.72
CA LEU A 255 4.15 2.15 -7.11
C LEU A 255 3.44 0.80 -7.23
N SER A 256 4.16 -0.32 -7.35
CA SER A 256 3.60 -1.64 -7.66
C SER A 256 2.53 -2.06 -6.64
N PRO A 257 2.73 -1.90 -5.32
CA PRO A 257 1.69 -2.21 -4.33
C PRO A 257 0.43 -1.35 -4.48
N LEU A 258 0.60 -0.05 -4.76
CA LEU A 258 -0.53 0.85 -4.97
C LEU A 258 -1.31 0.44 -6.23
N LEU A 259 -0.61 0.23 -7.34
CA LEU A 259 -1.23 -0.15 -8.62
C LEU A 259 -1.93 -1.52 -8.55
N ALA A 260 -1.38 -2.47 -7.78
CA ALA A 260 -2.04 -3.74 -7.52
C ALA A 260 -3.37 -3.55 -6.77
N ASN A 261 -3.42 -2.63 -5.79
CA ASN A 261 -4.66 -2.27 -5.12
C ASN A 261 -5.68 -1.62 -6.06
N VAL A 262 -5.23 -0.70 -6.92
CA VAL A 262 -6.12 -0.08 -7.92
C VAL A 262 -6.80 -1.14 -8.80
N CYS A 263 -6.08 -2.19 -9.18
CA CYS A 263 -6.65 -3.28 -9.99
C CYS A 263 -7.68 -4.13 -9.20
N LEU A 264 -7.40 -4.37 -7.92
CA LEU A 264 -8.22 -5.23 -7.06
C LEU A 264 -9.42 -4.51 -6.45
N ASP A 265 -9.49 -3.19 -6.52
CA ASP A 265 -10.65 -2.44 -6.08
C ASP A 265 -11.95 -2.87 -6.79
N GLU A 266 -11.90 -3.32 -8.05
CA GLU A 266 -13.09 -3.91 -8.72
C GLU A 266 -13.61 -5.16 -8.00
N LEU A 267 -12.72 -6.02 -7.50
CA LEU A 267 -13.07 -7.19 -6.70
C LEU A 267 -13.71 -6.76 -5.38
N ASP A 268 -13.15 -5.73 -4.74
CA ASP A 268 -13.66 -5.23 -3.47
C ASP A 268 -15.06 -4.63 -3.63
N ARG A 269 -15.29 -3.80 -4.66
CA ARG A 269 -16.62 -3.25 -4.97
C ARG A 269 -17.63 -4.35 -5.30
N TRP A 270 -17.20 -5.38 -6.04
CA TRP A 270 -18.04 -6.54 -6.33
C TRP A 270 -18.39 -7.30 -5.05
N MET A 271 -17.42 -7.51 -4.16
CA MET A 271 -17.63 -8.15 -2.86
C MET A 271 -18.54 -7.33 -1.95
N GLU A 272 -18.39 -6.00 -1.89
CA GLU A 272 -19.27 -5.11 -1.14
C GLU A 272 -20.72 -5.24 -1.62
N GLY A 273 -20.93 -5.22 -2.95
CA GLY A 273 -22.25 -5.48 -3.52
C GLY A 273 -22.83 -6.84 -3.09
N LYS A 274 -22.00 -7.89 -3.05
CA LYS A 274 -22.42 -9.23 -2.59
C LYS A 274 -22.72 -9.27 -1.10
N ILE A 275 -21.97 -8.55 -0.27
CA ILE A 275 -22.21 -8.43 1.17
C ILE A 275 -23.59 -7.81 1.42
N GLN A 276 -23.89 -6.70 0.74
CA GLN A 276 -25.17 -6.00 0.86
C GLN A 276 -26.35 -6.85 0.34
N GLU A 277 -26.20 -7.51 -0.81
CA GLU A 277 -27.22 -8.40 -1.38
C GLU A 277 -27.53 -9.60 -0.47
N PHE A 278 -26.50 -10.13 0.20
CA PHE A 278 -26.60 -11.30 1.04
C PHE A 278 -27.12 -10.99 2.46
N TYR A 279 -26.93 -9.75 2.92
CA TYR A 279 -27.27 -9.36 4.28
C TYR A 279 -28.77 -9.47 4.53
N ARG A 280 -29.16 -10.26 5.54
CA ARG A 280 -30.54 -10.36 6.00
C ARG A 280 -30.55 -10.48 7.52
N PRO A 281 -30.99 -9.45 8.26
CA PRO A 281 -31.02 -9.49 9.72
C PRO A 281 -32.07 -10.48 10.20
N SER A 282 -31.77 -11.16 11.31
CA SER A 282 -32.74 -11.98 12.04
C SER A 282 -33.65 -11.11 12.89
N LYS A 283 -34.93 -11.48 12.98
CA LYS A 283 -35.90 -10.83 13.88
C LYS A 283 -35.49 -10.92 15.37
N ASN A 284 -34.70 -11.92 15.72
CA ASN A 284 -34.27 -12.19 17.10
C ASN A 284 -32.92 -11.58 17.46
N ASP A 285 -32.18 -11.02 16.49
CA ASP A 285 -30.91 -10.34 16.78
C ASP A 285 -31.19 -8.89 17.21
N VAL A 286 -31.46 -8.72 18.52
CA VAL A 286 -31.84 -7.45 19.19
C VAL A 286 -30.82 -6.32 18.96
N ILE A 287 -29.59 -6.63 18.54
CA ILE A 287 -28.52 -5.67 18.27
C ILE A 287 -28.76 -4.86 16.99
N TRP A 288 -29.53 -5.38 16.02
CA TRP A 288 -29.69 -4.77 14.69
C TRP A 288 -31.05 -4.08 14.45
N ASN A 289 -31.94 -4.05 15.46
CA ASN A 289 -33.32 -3.58 15.31
C ASN A 289 -33.55 -2.09 15.66
N SER A 290 -32.50 -1.26 15.67
CA SER A 290 -32.68 0.19 15.83
C SER A 290 -33.11 0.83 14.50
N PRO A 291 -34.25 1.53 14.43
CA PRO A 291 -34.75 2.13 13.18
C PRO A 291 -33.90 3.30 12.65
N GLU A 292 -32.95 3.80 13.45
CA GLU A 292 -32.24 5.07 13.24
C GLU A 292 -30.70 4.93 13.13
N GLY A 293 -30.18 3.71 13.12
CA GLY A 293 -28.74 3.46 12.99
C GLY A 293 -28.35 3.25 11.53
N GLY A 294 -27.53 4.16 10.97
CA GLY A 294 -26.81 3.89 9.73
C GLY A 294 -25.98 2.60 9.82
N ILE A 295 -25.50 2.12 8.68
CA ILE A 295 -24.71 0.87 8.50
C ILE A 295 -23.40 0.85 9.33
N GLU A 296 -23.12 1.89 10.12
CA GLU A 296 -21.92 2.02 10.92
C GLU A 296 -22.10 1.56 12.37
N GLN A 297 -21.10 0.78 12.82
CA GLN A 297 -20.74 0.49 14.22
C GLN A 297 -21.54 -0.59 14.97
N GLY A 298 -21.46 -1.82 14.46
CA GLY A 298 -21.44 -2.99 15.32
C GLY A 298 -20.06 -3.11 16.00
N ASN A 299 -20.02 -2.87 17.31
CA ASN A 299 -18.84 -2.93 18.17
C ASN A 299 -18.00 -4.22 17.91
N THR A 300 -16.83 -4.10 17.27
CA THR A 300 -15.93 -5.22 16.90
C THR A 300 -15.21 -5.87 18.08
N SER A 301 -15.46 -5.39 19.31
CA SER A 301 -14.66 -5.72 20.50
C SER A 301 -15.36 -6.61 21.54
N TRP A 302 -16.58 -7.10 21.27
CA TRP A 302 -17.32 -7.96 22.20
C TRP A 302 -17.71 -9.31 21.57
N PRO A 303 -17.78 -10.41 22.36
CA PRO A 303 -18.35 -11.67 21.90
C PRO A 303 -19.72 -11.44 21.27
N GLU A 304 -19.85 -11.67 19.96
CA GLU A 304 -21.16 -11.67 19.33
C GLU A 304 -21.92 -12.88 19.87
N PHE A 305 -22.88 -12.63 20.75
CA PHE A 305 -23.78 -13.67 21.26
C PHE A 305 -24.71 -14.09 20.13
N VAL A 306 -24.25 -15.02 19.32
CA VAL A 306 -25.07 -15.64 18.27
C VAL A 306 -25.89 -16.75 18.90
N PRO A 307 -27.24 -16.66 18.92
CA PRO A 307 -28.09 -17.77 19.33
C PRO A 307 -27.71 -19.01 18.51
N THR A 308 -27.29 -20.08 19.19
CA THR A 308 -26.59 -21.19 18.55
C THR A 308 -27.53 -22.02 17.65
N SER A 309 -28.85 -21.85 17.80
CA SER A 309 -29.87 -22.74 17.25
C SER A 309 -31.11 -21.97 16.77
N GLY A 310 -31.60 -22.26 15.56
CA GLY A 310 -32.83 -21.67 14.99
C GLY A 310 -32.73 -21.43 13.47
N PRO A 311 -33.84 -21.50 12.72
CA PRO A 311 -33.87 -21.24 11.27
C PRO A 311 -33.65 -19.76 10.90
N ASP A 312 -33.88 -18.87 11.86
CA ASP A 312 -33.90 -17.41 11.68
C ASP A 312 -32.57 -16.80 12.17
N LYS A 313 -31.45 -17.10 11.49
CA LYS A 313 -30.13 -16.51 11.78
C LYS A 313 -29.82 -15.38 10.81
N THR A 314 -29.18 -14.32 11.29
CA THR A 314 -28.66 -13.25 10.44
C THR A 314 -27.75 -13.82 9.37
N ARG A 315 -28.05 -13.47 8.11
CA ARG A 315 -27.21 -13.76 6.96
C ARG A 315 -26.21 -12.64 6.83
N LYS A 316 -24.93 -12.99 6.79
CA LYS A 316 -23.83 -12.05 6.68
C LYS A 316 -22.68 -12.69 5.93
N ILE A 317 -21.98 -11.87 5.16
CA ILE A 317 -20.66 -12.16 4.61
C ILE A 317 -19.69 -11.18 5.27
N ASP A 318 -18.58 -11.70 5.76
CA ASP A 318 -17.42 -10.91 6.20
C ASP A 318 -16.32 -11.09 5.17
N TYR A 319 -15.72 -9.99 4.70
CA TYR A 319 -14.68 -10.01 3.68
C TYR A 319 -13.43 -9.29 4.19
N ILE A 320 -12.29 -9.94 4.06
CA ILE A 320 -10.98 -9.38 4.39
C ILE A 320 -10.04 -9.68 3.24
N ARG A 321 -9.35 -8.65 2.75
CA ARG A 321 -8.29 -8.77 1.75
C ARG A 321 -6.99 -8.21 2.29
N PHE A 322 -5.92 -8.99 2.13
CA PHE A 322 -4.55 -8.54 2.35
C PHE A 322 -3.72 -8.91 1.12
N GLY A 323 -3.43 -7.92 0.29
CA GLY A 323 -2.84 -8.19 -1.01
C GLY A 323 -3.69 -9.08 -1.90
N GLY A 324 -3.09 -10.13 -2.43
CA GLY A 324 -3.80 -11.19 -3.13
C GLY A 324 -4.41 -12.27 -2.25
N HIS A 325 -4.20 -12.22 -0.94
CA HIS A 325 -4.81 -13.15 -0.01
C HIS A 325 -6.19 -12.61 0.39
N ILE A 326 -7.21 -13.42 0.15
CA ILE A 326 -8.59 -13.10 0.50
C ILE A 326 -9.13 -14.11 1.50
N LEU A 327 -9.93 -13.62 2.44
CA LEU A 327 -10.69 -14.43 3.37
C LEU A 327 -12.15 -13.98 3.33
N ILE A 328 -13.04 -14.94 3.10
CA ILE A 328 -14.48 -14.70 3.04
C ILE A 328 -15.17 -15.58 4.09
N GLY A 329 -15.68 -14.94 5.14
CA GLY A 329 -16.52 -15.56 6.15
C GLY A 329 -17.97 -15.59 5.70
N VAL A 330 -18.59 -16.77 5.60
CA VAL A 330 -20.01 -16.91 5.20
C VAL A 330 -20.82 -17.50 6.36
N ARG A 331 -21.77 -16.74 6.89
CA ARG A 331 -22.62 -17.17 8.03
C ARG A 331 -23.84 -17.99 7.58
N ARG A 332 -23.63 -19.09 6.84
CA ARG A 332 -24.70 -19.90 6.22
C ARG A 332 -24.27 -21.34 5.90
N PRO A 333 -25.19 -22.20 5.41
CA PRO A 333 -24.84 -23.54 4.94
C PRO A 333 -23.76 -23.50 3.84
N ARG A 334 -23.01 -24.60 3.73
CA ARG A 334 -21.95 -24.77 2.73
C ARG A 334 -22.41 -24.49 1.28
N ALA A 335 -23.68 -24.75 0.96
CA ALA A 335 -24.25 -24.48 -0.36
C ALA A 335 -24.19 -22.99 -0.75
N ASP A 336 -24.49 -22.09 0.20
CA ASP A 336 -24.44 -20.63 -0.04
C ASP A 336 -22.99 -20.20 -0.33
N ALA A 337 -22.03 -20.73 0.44
CA ALA A 337 -20.59 -20.49 0.22
C ALA A 337 -20.10 -21.05 -1.13
N ALA A 338 -20.61 -22.21 -1.55
CA ALA A 338 -20.26 -22.81 -2.84
C ALA A 338 -20.78 -21.98 -4.03
N THR A 339 -21.99 -21.40 -3.90
CA THR A 339 -22.55 -20.48 -4.89
C THR A 339 -21.70 -19.22 -5.01
N LEU A 340 -21.35 -18.59 -3.88
CA LEU A 340 -20.49 -17.41 -3.87
C LEU A 340 -19.11 -17.71 -4.47
N LYS A 341 -18.52 -18.85 -4.12
CA LYS A 341 -17.26 -19.31 -4.72
C LYS A 341 -17.34 -19.44 -6.24
N LYS A 342 -18.42 -20.02 -6.78
CA LYS A 342 -18.60 -20.15 -8.23
C LYS A 342 -18.68 -18.77 -8.90
N GLN A 343 -19.45 -17.85 -8.33
CA GLN A 343 -19.58 -16.48 -8.83
C GLN A 343 -18.25 -15.73 -8.78
N LEU A 344 -17.45 -15.93 -7.72
CA LEU A 344 -16.12 -15.34 -7.59
C LEU A 344 -15.15 -15.87 -8.66
N ILE A 345 -15.14 -17.19 -8.90
CA ILE A 345 -14.30 -17.79 -9.95
C ILE A 345 -14.68 -17.21 -11.33
N GLU A 346 -15.97 -17.12 -11.63
CA GLU A 346 -16.46 -16.53 -12.88
C GLU A 346 -16.09 -15.05 -13.01
N PHE A 347 -16.22 -14.28 -11.93
CA PHE A 347 -15.80 -12.88 -11.90
C PHE A 347 -14.29 -12.75 -12.17
N CYS A 348 -13.45 -13.56 -11.51
CA CYS A 348 -12.01 -13.51 -11.70
C CYS A 348 -11.57 -13.92 -13.12
N ASP A 349 -12.23 -14.90 -13.73
CA ASP A 349 -11.97 -15.30 -15.11
C ASP A 349 -12.38 -14.18 -16.08
N GLN A 350 -13.55 -13.58 -15.91
CA GLN A 350 -14.05 -12.51 -16.79
C GLN A 350 -13.30 -11.18 -16.64
N LYS A 351 -12.91 -10.81 -15.41
CA LYS A 351 -12.30 -9.51 -15.12
C LYS A 351 -10.80 -9.54 -15.14
N TYR A 352 -10.20 -10.57 -14.55
CA TYR A 352 -8.76 -10.68 -14.40
C TYR A 352 -8.12 -11.67 -15.36
N MET A 353 -8.91 -12.36 -16.20
CA MET A 353 -8.45 -13.47 -17.03
C MET A 353 -7.72 -14.54 -16.19
N LEU A 354 -8.10 -14.65 -14.92
CA LEU A 354 -7.44 -15.47 -13.93
C LEU A 354 -8.28 -16.72 -13.67
N LYS A 355 -7.78 -17.86 -14.17
CA LYS A 355 -8.41 -19.16 -13.96
C LYS A 355 -8.07 -19.68 -12.57
N LEU A 356 -8.99 -19.46 -11.64
CA LEU A 356 -8.95 -20.04 -10.30
C LEU A 356 -9.52 -21.46 -10.33
N ASP A 357 -8.86 -22.39 -9.65
CA ASP A 357 -9.30 -23.77 -9.50
C ASP A 357 -10.04 -24.00 -8.17
N ASN A 358 -10.60 -25.20 -8.00
CA ASN A 358 -11.34 -25.52 -6.79
C ASN A 358 -10.41 -25.68 -5.57
N GLU A 359 -9.12 -25.94 -5.78
CA GLU A 359 -8.11 -26.13 -4.73
C GLU A 359 -7.56 -24.81 -4.19
N SER A 360 -7.44 -23.76 -5.01
CA SER A 360 -6.98 -22.43 -4.59
C SER A 360 -7.92 -21.71 -3.63
N LEU A 361 -9.21 -22.07 -3.63
CA LEU A 361 -10.25 -21.45 -2.78
C LEU A 361 -10.98 -22.49 -1.90
N PRO A 362 -10.30 -23.16 -0.96
CA PRO A 362 -10.92 -24.22 -0.18
C PRO A 362 -12.05 -23.67 0.71
N ILE A 363 -13.17 -24.39 0.77
CA ILE A 363 -14.27 -24.07 1.70
C ILE A 363 -14.10 -24.93 2.95
N GLU A 364 -13.71 -24.29 4.05
CA GLU A 364 -13.50 -24.93 5.34
C GLU A 364 -14.49 -24.43 6.39
N HIS A 365 -14.77 -25.27 7.37
CA HIS A 365 -15.57 -24.87 8.52
C HIS A 365 -14.65 -24.36 9.62
N ILE A 366 -14.97 -23.19 10.19
CA ILE A 366 -14.15 -22.47 11.17
C ILE A 366 -13.76 -23.28 12.43
N THR A 367 -14.45 -24.39 12.72
CA THR A 367 -14.05 -25.29 13.82
C THR A 367 -12.76 -26.06 13.55
N LYS A 368 -12.35 -26.21 12.29
CA LYS A 368 -11.08 -26.85 11.93
C LYS A 368 -9.87 -25.96 12.21
N GLY A 369 -10.08 -24.66 12.38
CA GLY A 369 -9.02 -23.66 12.37
C GLY A 369 -8.63 -23.33 10.94
N ILE A 370 -8.89 -22.10 10.52
CA ILE A 370 -8.56 -21.61 9.18
C ILE A 370 -7.27 -20.81 9.29
N MET A 371 -6.25 -21.21 8.53
CA MET A 371 -5.02 -20.43 8.43
C MET A 371 -5.23 -19.27 7.45
N PHE A 372 -4.91 -18.07 7.88
CA PHE A 372 -4.89 -16.88 7.04
C PHE A 372 -3.66 -16.05 7.38
N LEU A 373 -2.73 -15.93 6.43
CA LEU A 373 -1.37 -15.44 6.68
C LEU A 373 -0.75 -16.25 7.83
N ASP A 374 -0.22 -15.59 8.86
CA ASP A 374 0.37 -16.25 10.03
C ASP A 374 -0.61 -16.46 11.20
N HIS A 375 -1.91 -16.32 10.97
CA HIS A 375 -2.93 -16.42 12.01
C HIS A 375 -3.86 -17.60 11.78
N VAL A 376 -4.21 -18.30 12.86
CA VAL A 376 -5.22 -19.35 12.88
C VAL A 376 -6.51 -18.77 13.44
N LEU A 377 -7.56 -18.81 12.64
CA LEU A 377 -8.91 -18.36 12.95
C LEU A 377 -9.78 -19.55 13.33
N CYS A 378 -10.27 -19.59 14.55
CA CYS A 378 -11.09 -20.71 15.03
C CYS A 378 -12.30 -20.26 15.83
N ARG A 379 -13.34 -21.09 15.82
CA ARG A 379 -14.54 -20.88 16.62
C ARG A 379 -14.33 -21.45 18.02
N ARG A 380 -14.43 -20.62 19.05
CA ARG A 380 -14.39 -21.02 20.46
C ARG A 380 -15.79 -20.95 21.05
N VAL A 381 -16.25 -22.04 21.65
CA VAL A 381 -17.52 -22.05 22.41
C VAL A 381 -17.23 -21.61 23.84
N VAL A 382 -18.03 -20.69 24.36
CA VAL A 382 -17.95 -20.22 25.75
C VAL A 382 -19.28 -20.42 26.45
N TYR A 383 -19.24 -20.61 27.77
CA TYR A 383 -20.42 -20.83 28.60
C TYR A 383 -20.58 -19.68 29.62
N PRO A 384 -20.94 -18.48 29.15
CA PRO A 384 -21.11 -17.33 30.01
C PRO A 384 -22.35 -17.46 30.89
N THR A 385 -22.30 -16.87 32.08
CA THR A 385 -23.48 -16.70 32.93
C THR A 385 -24.06 -15.32 32.69
N LEU A 386 -25.22 -15.26 32.03
CA LEU A 386 -25.96 -14.02 31.77
C LEU A 386 -26.71 -13.62 33.04
N ARG A 387 -26.60 -12.35 33.43
CA ARG A 387 -27.36 -11.77 34.54
C ARG A 387 -28.14 -10.58 34.03
N TYR A 388 -29.46 -10.64 34.10
CA TYR A 388 -30.32 -9.54 33.69
C TYR A 388 -31.51 -9.38 34.63
N THR A 389 -32.04 -8.15 34.70
CA THR A 389 -33.20 -7.82 35.52
C THR A 389 -34.46 -8.03 34.69
N ALA A 390 -35.28 -8.99 35.06
CA ALA A 390 -36.56 -9.20 34.39
C ALA A 390 -37.59 -8.14 34.77
N THR A 391 -38.64 -8.00 33.95
CA THR A 391 -39.82 -7.19 34.25
C THR A 391 -40.40 -7.62 35.60
N GLY A 392 -40.31 -6.71 36.59
CA GLY A 392 -40.64 -6.99 37.99
C GLY A 392 -39.45 -6.96 38.98
N GLY A 393 -38.25 -6.57 38.54
CA GLY A 393 -37.11 -6.32 39.45
C GLY A 393 -36.36 -7.57 39.94
N LYS A 394 -36.73 -8.75 39.41
CA LYS A 394 -36.06 -10.02 39.75
C LYS A 394 -34.80 -10.19 38.92
N ILE A 395 -33.65 -10.35 39.58
CA ILE A 395 -32.38 -10.66 38.92
C ILE A 395 -32.40 -12.13 38.51
N ILE A 396 -32.36 -12.40 37.21
CA ILE A 396 -32.28 -13.74 36.64
C ILE A 396 -30.83 -14.00 36.26
N SER A 397 -30.30 -15.17 36.65
CA SER A 397 -28.97 -15.65 36.28
C SER A 397 -29.12 -16.93 35.46
N GLU A 398 -28.82 -16.87 34.17
CA GLU A 398 -28.98 -17.99 33.24
C GLU A 398 -27.63 -18.37 32.61
N LYS A 399 -27.35 -19.67 32.47
CA LYS A 399 -26.16 -20.13 31.73
C LYS A 399 -26.46 -20.11 30.24
N GLY A 400 -25.79 -19.22 29.51
CA GLY A 400 -25.85 -19.16 28.06
C GLY A 400 -24.75 -19.98 27.40
N VAL A 401 -24.96 -20.34 26.13
CA VAL A 401 -23.89 -20.81 25.24
C VAL A 401 -23.58 -19.67 24.28
N GLY A 402 -22.38 -19.11 24.40
CA GLY A 402 -21.85 -18.10 23.51
C GLY A 402 -20.88 -18.72 22.51
N THR A 403 -20.75 -18.07 21.35
CA THR A 403 -19.71 -18.41 20.37
C THR A 403 -18.80 -17.21 20.19
N LEU A 404 -17.49 -17.48 20.19
CA LEU A 404 -16.44 -16.49 19.97
C LEU A 404 -15.60 -16.86 18.76
N LEU A 405 -15.14 -15.85 18.03
CA LEU A 405 -14.09 -16.00 17.04
C LEU A 405 -12.75 -15.77 17.75
N SER A 406 -11.85 -16.74 17.67
CA SER A 406 -10.53 -16.70 18.28
C SER A 406 -9.49 -16.58 17.18
N VAL A 407 -8.59 -15.60 17.33
CA VAL A 407 -7.46 -15.36 16.43
C VAL A 407 -6.19 -15.64 17.22
N THR A 408 -5.38 -16.59 16.76
CA THR A 408 -4.11 -16.94 17.42
C THR A 408 -2.99 -16.99 16.40
N ALA A 409 -1.87 -16.32 16.68
CA ALA A 409 -0.68 -16.41 15.84
C ALA A 409 -0.17 -17.86 15.77
N SER A 410 0.24 -18.30 14.58
CA SER A 410 0.76 -19.63 14.32
C SER A 410 2.22 -19.71 14.76
N LEU A 411 2.45 -20.17 16.00
CA LEU A 411 3.80 -20.32 16.55
C LEU A 411 4.71 -21.18 15.64
N LYS A 412 4.17 -22.23 15.00
CA LYS A 412 4.92 -23.08 14.06
C LYS A 412 5.44 -22.30 12.85
N GLN A 413 4.69 -21.32 12.39
CA GLN A 413 5.03 -20.49 11.23
C GLN A 413 5.99 -19.38 11.62
N CYS A 414 5.73 -18.72 12.76
CA CYS A 414 6.66 -17.75 13.34
C CYS A 414 8.04 -18.37 13.63
N ILE A 415 8.10 -19.63 14.11
CA ILE A 415 9.37 -20.33 14.38
C ILE A 415 10.13 -20.69 13.10
N ARG A 416 9.46 -20.94 11.96
CA ARG A 416 10.17 -21.24 10.70
C ARG A 416 11.05 -20.10 10.19
N GLN A 417 10.77 -18.87 10.61
CA GLN A 417 11.52 -17.68 10.24
C GLN A 417 12.77 -17.44 11.12
N PHE A 418 12.93 -18.18 12.23
CA PHE A 418 14.11 -18.18 13.11
C PHE A 418 15.01 -19.39 12.84
#